data_AF-A0A661N2G4-F1
#
_entry.id   AF-A0A661N2G4-F1
#
_cell.length_a   1.000
_cell.length_b   1.000
_cell.length_c   1.000
_cell.angle_alpha   90.00
_cell.angle_beta   90.00
_cell.angle_gamma   90.00
#
_symmetry.space_group_name_H-M   'P 1'
#
loop_
_entity.id
_entity.type
_entity.pdbx_description
1 polymer ?
#
loop_
_entity_poly.entity_id
_entity_poly.type
_entity_poly.pdbx_seq_one_letter_code
_entity_poly.pdbx_strand_id
1 'polypeptide(L)'
;MITRWFVGCSLVLGLIAAGCGSDSGVTGGSGGSAGSGGTGGSGGAAFVPPEYGSWVKYEPEGATCSDGSPYAFYVEFSETSDNIVMYFMGGGGCWDYESCVSGGARGATNPNGLPDDYANVHINFDLGESSLPINVNQVYPLLNDDPAVSPMADWNKVFVPYCTGDVYAGSITNNYEDPDGIEPDKVFAHVGHTNVVAMTEMLNDMFGAAPEKKLFVGGCSAGGAGAIVNYYFLRTGIDGVERGYLLNDSGPLYPSQEPTSRSLFLHNEVRSVWDADSLIAKAPDSEALSDVFGALSRVLSEQFPNDCLASTFFR
;
A
#
# COMPACT_ATOMS: atom_id res chain seq x y z
N MET A 1 14.62 44.51 -24.11
CA MET A 1 14.23 44.43 -22.70
C MET A 1 12.71 44.33 -22.70
N ILE A 2 12.06 43.19 -22.52
CA ILE A 2 12.07 42.26 -21.40
C ILE A 2 11.70 40.87 -21.96
N THR A 3 12.52 39.85 -21.69
CA THR A 3 12.20 38.43 -21.94
C THR A 3 12.85 37.61 -20.84
N ARG A 4 12.12 37.35 -19.77
CA ARG A 4 12.34 36.30 -18.77
C ARG A 4 10.97 35.97 -18.16
N TRP A 5 10.84 34.79 -17.56
CA TRP A 5 9.61 34.12 -17.07
C TRP A 5 8.91 33.23 -18.08
N PHE A 6 9.49 32.05 -18.38
CA PHE A 6 8.74 30.84 -18.78
C PHE A 6 9.63 29.57 -18.73
N VAL A 7 10.40 29.38 -17.65
CA VAL A 7 11.22 28.15 -17.46
C VAL A 7 10.80 27.36 -16.20
N GLY A 8 9.76 27.80 -15.46
CA GLY A 8 9.37 27.17 -14.19
C GLY A 8 8.31 26.06 -14.26
N CYS A 9 7.48 25.97 -15.32
CA CYS A 9 6.34 25.05 -15.34
C CYS A 9 6.58 23.70 -16.02
N SER A 10 7.65 23.56 -16.81
CA SER A 10 7.83 22.36 -17.65
C SER A 10 8.44 21.17 -16.92
N LEU A 11 9.13 21.38 -15.78
CA LEU A 11 9.65 20.26 -14.97
C LEU A 11 8.57 19.64 -14.07
N VAL A 12 7.60 20.44 -13.60
CA VAL A 12 6.53 19.97 -12.70
C VAL A 12 5.53 19.08 -13.43
N LEU A 13 5.26 19.32 -14.71
CA LEU A 13 4.37 18.45 -15.50
C LEU A 13 4.98 17.07 -15.83
N GLY A 14 6.32 16.93 -15.84
CA GLY A 14 6.99 15.66 -16.10
C GLY A 14 6.95 14.70 -14.90
N LEU A 15 6.93 15.24 -13.67
CA LEU A 15 6.91 14.47 -12.43
C LEU A 15 5.53 13.86 -12.13
N ILE A 16 4.44 14.53 -12.54
CA ILE A 16 3.07 14.07 -12.26
C ILE A 16 2.69 12.84 -13.10
N ALA A 17 3.31 12.64 -14.27
CA ALA A 17 3.03 11.49 -15.14
C ALA A 17 3.75 10.19 -14.71
N ALA A 18 4.63 10.25 -13.69
CA ALA A 18 5.54 9.17 -13.33
C ALA A 18 5.17 8.44 -12.01
N GLY A 19 4.17 8.94 -11.27
CA GLY A 19 3.82 8.45 -9.92
C GLY A 19 3.27 7.01 -9.82
N CYS A 20 3.13 6.30 -10.94
CA CYS A 20 2.69 4.89 -10.97
C CYS A 20 3.59 3.97 -11.82
N GLY A 21 4.82 4.40 -12.15
CA GLY A 21 5.79 3.57 -12.86
C GLY A 21 6.30 2.42 -11.98
N SER A 22 6.47 1.23 -12.55
CA SER A 22 7.03 0.06 -11.86
C SER A 22 8.54 0.22 -11.65
N ASP A 23 8.98 0.15 -10.39
CA ASP A 23 10.39 0.05 -10.03
C ASP A 23 10.94 -1.29 -10.53
N SER A 24 11.98 -1.23 -11.35
CA SER A 24 12.65 -2.44 -11.87
C SER A 24 13.58 -2.96 -10.78
N GLY A 25 13.43 -4.24 -10.42
CA GLY A 25 14.12 -4.86 -9.30
C GLY A 25 15.65 -4.69 -9.30
N VAL A 26 16.20 -4.45 -8.12
CA VAL A 26 17.65 -4.37 -7.89
C VAL A 26 18.12 -5.60 -7.12
N THR A 27 19.18 -6.23 -7.62
CA THR A 27 19.90 -7.31 -6.93
C THR A 27 20.79 -6.72 -5.84
N GLY A 28 20.64 -7.23 -4.62
CA GLY A 28 21.20 -6.67 -3.40
C GLY A 28 22.74 -6.75 -3.30
N GLY A 29 23.33 -5.63 -2.88
CA GLY A 29 24.69 -5.56 -2.32
C GLY A 29 24.60 -5.17 -0.85
N SER A 30 25.01 -6.08 0.02
CA SER A 30 24.99 -5.94 1.48
C SER A 30 25.93 -4.83 1.98
N GLY A 31 25.37 -3.84 2.69
CA GLY A 31 26.11 -2.85 3.46
C GLY A 31 25.28 -2.43 4.67
N GLY A 32 25.51 -3.08 5.80
CA GLY A 32 24.73 -2.88 7.02
C GLY A 32 24.95 -1.50 7.65
N SER A 33 23.85 -0.89 8.07
CA SER A 33 23.83 0.11 9.14
C SER A 33 22.57 -0.12 9.97
N ALA A 34 22.76 -0.42 11.25
CA ALA A 34 21.70 -0.84 12.17
C ALA A 34 20.73 0.32 12.42
N GLY A 35 19.51 0.21 11.88
CA GLY A 35 18.37 1.02 12.27
C GLY A 35 17.81 0.53 13.61
N SER A 36 17.56 1.46 14.53
CA SER A 36 17.04 1.19 15.87
C SER A 36 15.58 0.73 15.78
N GLY A 37 15.35 -0.59 15.81
CA GLY A 37 14.02 -1.18 15.92
C GLY A 37 13.33 -0.79 17.23
N GLY A 38 12.25 -0.02 17.13
CA GLY A 38 11.40 0.32 18.28
C GLY A 38 10.54 -0.88 18.66
N THR A 39 10.85 -1.52 19.78
CA THR A 39 10.01 -2.59 20.34
C THR A 39 8.77 -2.01 21.00
N GLY A 40 7.59 -2.45 20.55
CA GLY A 40 6.28 -2.08 21.08
C GLY A 40 6.15 -2.35 22.58
N GLY A 41 5.82 -1.30 23.33
CA GLY A 41 5.57 -1.35 24.76
C GLY A 41 4.08 -1.46 25.06
N SER A 42 3.65 -2.63 25.53
CA SER A 42 2.34 -2.82 26.15
C SER A 42 2.27 -2.05 27.49
N GLY A 43 1.34 -1.10 27.59
CA GLY A 43 0.88 -0.56 28.87
C GLY A 43 0.86 0.97 29.01
N GLY A 44 -0.31 1.58 28.78
CA GLY A 44 -0.83 2.74 29.51
C GLY A 44 -0.14 4.11 29.37
N ALA A 45 1.01 4.21 28.71
CA ALA A 45 1.60 5.49 28.32
C ALA A 45 1.25 5.79 26.86
N ALA A 46 0.88 7.04 26.56
CA ALA A 46 0.73 7.49 25.18
C ALA A 46 2.05 7.24 24.43
N PHE A 47 1.95 6.67 23.23
CA PHE A 47 3.09 6.48 22.36
C PHE A 47 3.82 7.81 22.13
N VAL A 48 5.15 7.77 22.18
CA VAL A 48 6.00 8.94 21.92
C VAL A 48 6.78 8.67 20.63
N PRO A 49 6.55 9.46 19.57
CA PRO A 49 7.35 9.37 18.35
C PRO A 49 8.84 9.48 18.64
N PRO A 50 9.69 8.61 18.04
CA PRO A 50 11.13 8.69 18.24
C PRO A 50 11.74 9.93 17.56
N GLU A 51 11.13 10.39 16.48
CA GLU A 51 11.50 11.57 15.70
C GLU A 51 10.29 12.07 14.89
N TYR A 52 10.37 13.30 14.40
CA TYR A 52 9.33 13.97 13.61
C TYR A 52 9.91 14.45 12.28
N GLY A 53 9.09 14.45 11.22
CA GLY A 53 9.51 14.92 9.89
C GLY A 53 10.56 14.04 9.18
N SER A 54 10.77 12.82 9.66
CA SER A 54 11.59 11.79 9.02
C SER A 54 10.91 10.43 9.06
N TRP A 55 11.22 9.59 8.06
CA TRP A 55 10.68 8.25 7.95
C TRP A 55 11.31 7.29 8.95
N VAL A 56 10.48 6.69 9.79
CA VAL A 56 10.83 5.65 10.74
C VAL A 56 10.28 4.31 10.25
N LYS A 57 11.14 3.30 10.17
CA LYS A 57 10.79 1.92 9.78
C LYS A 57 10.14 1.18 10.95
N TYR A 58 9.07 0.45 10.66
CA TYR A 58 8.37 -0.42 11.60
C TYR A 58 8.12 -1.81 10.99
N GLU A 59 8.39 -2.86 11.76
CA GLU A 59 8.22 -4.26 11.36
C GLU A 59 7.19 -4.93 12.29
N PRO A 60 5.92 -5.10 11.85
CA PRO A 60 4.92 -5.83 12.63
C PRO A 60 5.35 -7.29 12.87
N GLU A 61 5.11 -7.78 14.09
CA GLU A 61 5.45 -9.16 14.45
C GLU A 61 4.71 -10.15 13.52
N GLY A 62 5.46 -11.08 12.92
CA GLY A 62 4.92 -12.11 12.03
C GLY A 62 4.56 -11.64 10.63
N ALA A 63 4.64 -10.34 10.31
CA ALA A 63 4.39 -9.83 8.97
C ALA A 63 5.58 -10.12 8.04
N THR A 64 5.30 -10.61 6.83
CA THR A 64 6.35 -11.08 5.89
C THR A 64 6.06 -10.70 4.44
N CYS A 65 7.12 -10.56 3.64
CA CYS A 65 7.04 -10.47 2.19
C CYS A 65 6.92 -11.87 1.55
N SER A 66 6.73 -11.92 0.23
CA SER A 66 6.47 -13.18 -0.48
C SER A 66 7.54 -14.25 -0.36
N ASP A 67 8.81 -13.88 -0.15
CA ASP A 67 9.91 -14.81 0.09
C ASP A 67 10.12 -15.20 1.57
N GLY A 68 9.27 -14.69 2.47
CA GLY A 68 9.35 -14.92 3.91
C GLY A 68 10.27 -13.94 4.66
N SER A 69 10.89 -12.97 3.99
CA SER A 69 11.61 -11.88 4.66
C SER A 69 10.65 -10.99 5.47
N PRO A 70 11.11 -10.29 6.52
CA PRO A 70 10.26 -9.42 7.32
C PRO A 70 9.60 -8.32 6.49
N TYR A 71 8.30 -8.09 6.71
CA TYR A 71 7.59 -6.95 6.16
C TYR A 71 7.88 -5.68 6.97
N ALA A 72 7.91 -4.53 6.29
CA ALA A 72 8.03 -3.24 6.95
C ALA A 72 7.10 -2.18 6.33
N PHE A 73 6.61 -1.28 7.16
CA PHE A 73 5.97 -0.03 6.77
C PHE A 73 6.73 1.14 7.39
N TYR A 74 6.44 2.36 6.92
CA TYR A 74 7.17 3.55 7.34
C TYR A 74 6.22 4.62 7.83
N VAL A 75 6.60 5.32 8.89
CA VAL A 75 5.81 6.43 9.45
C VAL A 75 6.68 7.68 9.55
N GLU A 76 6.17 8.79 9.07
CA GLU A 76 6.69 10.13 9.33
C GLU A 76 5.70 10.85 10.25
N PHE A 77 6.14 11.15 11.46
CA PHE A 77 5.28 11.76 12.47
C PHE A 77 5.20 13.28 12.30
N SER A 78 4.00 13.81 12.56
CA SER A 78 3.74 15.25 12.61
C SER A 78 3.85 15.78 14.04
N GLU A 79 4.47 16.94 14.20
CA GLU A 79 4.47 17.66 15.49
C GLU A 79 3.14 18.37 15.78
N THR A 80 2.28 18.55 14.76
CA THR A 80 1.15 19.49 14.82
C THR A 80 -0.20 18.86 14.51
N SER A 81 -0.27 17.58 14.17
CA SER A 81 -1.50 16.93 13.71
C SER A 81 -1.61 15.50 14.23
N ASP A 82 -2.81 15.11 14.64
CA ASP A 82 -3.18 13.72 14.95
C ASP A 82 -3.78 12.99 13.75
N ASN A 83 -4.00 13.70 12.62
CA ASN A 83 -4.57 13.11 11.42
C ASN A 83 -3.54 12.23 10.70
N ILE A 84 -4.02 11.24 9.94
CA ILE A 84 -3.18 10.24 9.28
C ILE A 84 -3.49 10.21 7.78
N VAL A 85 -2.46 10.29 6.95
CA VAL A 85 -2.51 9.97 5.52
C VAL A 85 -1.69 8.71 5.25
N MET A 86 -2.33 7.70 4.66
CA MET A 86 -1.73 6.43 4.33
C MET A 86 -1.71 6.23 2.81
N TYR A 87 -0.56 5.80 2.28
CA TYR A 87 -0.39 5.52 0.87
C TYR A 87 0.13 4.09 0.63
N PHE A 88 -0.69 3.30 -0.06
CA PHE A 88 -0.37 1.96 -0.52
C PHE A 88 0.37 2.00 -1.85
N MET A 89 1.58 1.44 -1.85
CA MET A 89 2.39 1.30 -3.06
C MET A 89 1.69 0.39 -4.08
N GLY A 90 1.77 0.75 -5.36
CA GLY A 90 1.36 -0.10 -6.47
C GLY A 90 2.40 -1.17 -6.83
N GLY A 91 2.19 -1.87 -7.96
CA GLY A 91 3.19 -2.79 -8.51
C GLY A 91 2.67 -4.18 -8.84
N GLY A 92 1.57 -4.28 -9.60
CA GLY A 92 1.10 -5.55 -10.17
C GLY A 92 0.51 -6.56 -9.17
N GLY A 93 0.44 -7.82 -9.58
CA GLY A 93 -0.05 -8.94 -8.79
C GLY A 93 0.21 -10.24 -9.54
N CYS A 94 0.17 -11.37 -8.83
CA CYS A 94 0.46 -12.66 -9.42
C CYS A 94 -0.41 -13.77 -8.85
N TRP A 95 -0.64 -14.82 -9.63
CA TRP A 95 -1.56 -15.92 -9.30
C TRP A 95 -1.13 -17.28 -9.88
N ASP A 96 0.03 -17.33 -10.52
CA ASP A 96 0.60 -18.53 -11.11
C ASP A 96 2.14 -18.45 -11.10
N TYR A 97 2.82 -19.55 -11.45
CA TYR A 97 4.29 -19.61 -11.47
C TYR A 97 4.90 -18.52 -12.38
N GLU A 98 4.36 -18.34 -13.58
CA GLU A 98 4.89 -17.36 -14.55
C GLU A 98 4.80 -15.92 -14.01
N SER A 99 3.64 -15.53 -13.47
CA SER A 99 3.43 -14.18 -12.94
C SER A 99 4.17 -13.92 -11.62
N CYS A 100 4.35 -14.95 -10.78
CA CYS A 100 5.01 -14.81 -9.48
C CYS A 100 6.54 -14.97 -9.53
N VAL A 101 7.06 -15.76 -10.48
CA VAL A 101 8.50 -16.07 -10.58
C VAL A 101 9.17 -15.37 -11.76
N SER A 102 8.55 -15.42 -12.94
CA SER A 102 9.18 -14.96 -14.19
C SER A 102 9.11 -13.45 -14.40
N GLY A 103 8.42 -12.71 -13.52
CA GLY A 103 8.47 -11.23 -13.49
C GLY A 103 7.89 -10.55 -14.73
N GLY A 104 6.76 -11.06 -15.25
CA GLY A 104 6.08 -10.49 -16.41
C GLY A 104 5.57 -9.05 -16.20
N ALA A 105 5.03 -8.43 -17.25
CA ALA A 105 4.56 -7.02 -17.25
C ALA A 105 3.47 -6.69 -16.21
N ARG A 106 2.93 -7.69 -15.52
CA ARG A 106 1.93 -7.57 -14.45
C ARG A 106 2.38 -8.15 -13.12
N GLY A 107 3.58 -8.72 -13.05
CA GLY A 107 4.10 -9.39 -11.86
C GLY A 107 4.22 -8.44 -10.67
N ALA A 108 4.24 -9.02 -9.48
CA ALA A 108 4.36 -8.30 -8.23
C ALA A 108 5.73 -7.59 -8.14
N THR A 109 5.73 -6.36 -7.63
CA THR A 109 6.98 -5.69 -7.23
C THR A 109 7.48 -6.23 -5.88
N ASN A 110 8.80 -6.15 -5.67
CA ASN A 110 9.51 -6.56 -4.45
C ASN A 110 9.15 -7.94 -3.88
N PRO A 111 8.98 -9.01 -4.69
CA PRO A 111 8.63 -10.34 -4.15
C PRO A 111 9.76 -10.95 -3.29
N ASN A 112 10.98 -10.39 -3.38
CA ASN A 112 12.17 -10.85 -2.67
C ASN A 112 12.54 -9.92 -1.48
N GLY A 113 11.53 -9.30 -0.87
CA GLY A 113 11.70 -8.45 0.30
C GLY A 113 11.92 -6.96 0.01
N LEU A 114 11.96 -6.19 1.09
CA LEU A 114 12.11 -4.74 1.09
C LEU A 114 13.51 -4.34 1.60
N PRO A 115 14.24 -3.44 0.91
CA PRO A 115 15.40 -2.77 1.46
C PRO A 115 15.12 -2.10 2.81
N ASP A 116 16.13 -2.03 3.69
CA ASP A 116 15.99 -1.46 5.05
C ASP A 116 15.59 0.02 5.07
N ASP A 117 15.92 0.76 4.03
CA ASP A 117 15.69 2.19 3.96
C ASP A 117 14.68 2.53 2.85
N TYR A 118 13.75 1.62 2.54
CA TYR A 118 12.89 1.69 1.35
C TYR A 118 12.11 3.02 1.18
N ALA A 119 11.76 3.70 2.28
CA ALA A 119 11.13 5.02 2.20
C ALA A 119 12.10 6.17 1.84
N ASN A 120 13.37 6.08 2.25
CA ASN A 120 14.39 7.09 1.89
C ASN A 120 15.25 6.68 0.67
N VAL A 121 15.19 5.40 0.30
CA VAL A 121 15.89 4.83 -0.86
C VAL A 121 15.18 5.29 -2.12
N HIS A 122 15.78 6.36 -2.65
CA HIS A 122 16.06 6.60 -4.05
C HIS A 122 15.22 5.74 -4.99
N ILE A 123 14.09 6.28 -5.44
CA ILE A 123 13.61 5.84 -6.75
C ILE A 123 14.71 6.22 -7.73
N ASN A 124 15.52 5.23 -8.09
CA ASN A 124 16.43 5.32 -9.21
C ASN A 124 15.55 5.40 -10.45
N PHE A 125 15.01 6.58 -10.72
CA PHE A 125 14.56 6.91 -12.05
C PHE A 125 15.78 6.79 -12.94
N ASP A 126 15.84 5.70 -13.69
CA ASP A 126 16.85 5.47 -14.70
C ASP A 126 16.63 6.48 -15.83
N LEU A 127 17.12 7.70 -15.60
CA LEU A 127 17.28 8.74 -16.61
C LEU A 127 18.66 8.57 -17.29
N GLY A 128 19.18 7.34 -17.40
CA GLY A 128 20.55 7.03 -17.81
C GLY A 128 21.50 6.89 -16.61
N GLU A 129 22.77 7.29 -16.75
CA GLU A 129 23.83 7.09 -15.74
C GLU A 129 23.70 7.92 -14.43
N SER A 130 22.51 8.41 -14.08
CA SER A 130 22.32 9.26 -12.90
C SER A 130 21.10 8.83 -12.09
N SER A 131 21.35 8.33 -10.88
CA SER A 131 20.36 8.18 -9.81
C SER A 131 20.17 9.52 -9.09
N LEU A 132 18.93 10.00 -9.00
CA LEU A 132 18.60 11.10 -8.10
C LEU A 132 18.09 10.54 -6.78
N PRO A 133 18.57 11.04 -5.63
CA PRO A 133 18.01 10.65 -4.36
C PRO A 133 16.63 11.31 -4.20
N ILE A 134 15.58 10.58 -4.56
CA ILE A 134 14.18 11.00 -4.41
C ILE A 134 13.54 10.17 -3.30
N ASN A 135 12.94 10.86 -2.32
CA ASN A 135 12.21 10.25 -1.22
C ASN A 135 10.74 10.01 -1.62
N VAL A 136 10.05 9.05 -0.98
CA VAL A 136 8.64 8.73 -1.27
C VAL A 136 7.70 9.95 -1.20
N ASN A 137 7.96 10.96 -0.35
CA ASN A 137 7.19 12.21 -0.26
C ASN A 137 7.22 13.02 -1.58
N GLN A 138 8.29 12.88 -2.34
CA GLN A 138 8.49 13.59 -3.60
C GLN A 138 7.89 12.84 -4.79
N VAL A 139 7.61 11.54 -4.62
CA VAL A 139 7.06 10.65 -5.64
C VAL A 139 5.54 10.62 -5.55
N TYR A 140 5.00 10.51 -4.33
CA TYR A 140 3.58 10.38 -4.07
C TYR A 140 3.01 11.72 -3.57
N PRO A 141 2.25 12.47 -4.41
CA PRO A 141 1.80 13.81 -4.06
C PRO A 141 0.98 13.89 -2.77
N LEU A 142 0.28 12.82 -2.39
CA LEU A 142 -0.48 12.76 -1.13
C LEU A 142 0.42 12.80 0.11
N LEU A 143 1.65 12.29 0.01
CA LEU A 143 2.64 12.27 1.08
C LEU A 143 3.57 13.49 1.05
N ASN A 144 3.34 14.46 0.15
CA ASN A 144 4.27 15.58 0.00
C ASN A 144 4.21 16.57 1.18
N ASP A 145 5.36 17.09 1.59
CA ASP A 145 5.50 18.04 2.70
C ASP A 145 5.16 19.49 2.31
N ASP A 146 5.01 19.78 1.02
CA ASP A 146 4.60 21.10 0.54
C ASP A 146 3.06 21.23 0.60
N PRO A 147 2.50 22.14 1.40
CA PRO A 147 1.05 22.38 1.45
C PRO A 147 0.45 22.89 0.13
N ALA A 148 1.28 23.36 -0.81
CA ALA A 148 0.84 23.67 -2.17
C ALA A 148 0.66 22.42 -3.05
N VAL A 149 1.24 21.27 -2.64
CA VAL A 149 1.14 19.98 -3.34
C VAL A 149 0.15 19.05 -2.64
N SER A 150 0.24 18.93 -1.31
CA SER A 150 -0.62 18.06 -0.51
C SER A 150 -1.44 18.86 0.50
N PRO A 151 -2.78 18.74 0.54
CA PRO A 151 -3.58 19.28 1.63
C PRO A 151 -3.38 18.53 2.96
N MET A 152 -2.58 17.47 2.98
CA MET A 152 -2.23 16.66 4.15
C MET A 152 -0.74 16.81 4.52
N ALA A 153 -0.08 17.85 4.04
CA ALA A 153 1.37 18.06 4.23
C ALA A 153 1.81 18.01 5.71
N ASP A 154 0.95 18.49 6.62
CA ASP A 154 1.18 18.51 8.06
C ASP A 154 0.61 17.28 8.80
N TRP A 155 0.05 16.28 8.12
CA TRP A 155 -0.49 15.07 8.76
C TRP A 155 0.63 14.05 9.04
N ASN A 156 0.36 13.10 9.95
CA ASN A 156 1.20 11.91 10.06
C ASN A 156 1.10 11.12 8.76
N LYS A 157 2.24 10.72 8.21
CA LYS A 157 2.31 10.03 6.93
C LYS A 157 2.66 8.58 7.16
N VAL A 158 1.93 7.68 6.51
CA VAL A 158 2.19 6.24 6.55
C VAL A 158 2.42 5.75 5.12
N PHE A 159 3.62 5.30 4.83
CA PHE A 159 3.93 4.64 3.57
C PHE A 159 3.87 3.13 3.76
N VAL A 160 3.13 2.48 2.87
CA VAL A 160 2.84 1.05 2.91
C VAL A 160 3.43 0.41 1.64
N PRO A 161 4.66 -0.11 1.69
CA PRO A 161 5.28 -0.80 0.57
C PRO A 161 4.54 -2.09 0.21
N TYR A 162 4.66 -2.49 -1.06
CA TYR A 162 4.08 -3.71 -1.58
C TYR A 162 5.17 -4.76 -1.81
N CYS A 163 4.95 -5.98 -1.32
CA CYS A 163 5.88 -7.11 -1.53
C CYS A 163 5.19 -8.51 -1.45
N THR A 164 3.87 -8.57 -1.59
CA THR A 164 3.06 -9.79 -1.33
C THR A 164 2.34 -10.34 -2.56
N GLY A 165 2.36 -9.62 -3.69
CA GLY A 165 1.82 -10.07 -4.97
C GLY A 165 0.31 -10.33 -5.04
N ASP A 166 -0.44 -9.91 -4.02
CA ASP A 166 -1.85 -10.19 -3.81
C ASP A 166 -2.72 -8.94 -3.64
N VAL A 167 -2.23 -7.78 -4.09
CA VAL A 167 -2.85 -6.46 -3.96
C VAL A 167 -3.34 -6.14 -2.53
N TYR A 168 -2.59 -6.62 -1.53
CA TYR A 168 -2.90 -6.46 -0.11
C TYR A 168 -4.17 -7.19 0.36
N ALA A 169 -4.65 -8.18 -0.39
CA ALA A 169 -5.89 -8.89 -0.11
C ALA A 169 -5.68 -10.29 0.50
N GLY A 170 -4.47 -10.85 0.41
CA GLY A 170 -4.25 -12.26 0.68
C GLY A 170 -3.94 -12.65 2.13
N SER A 171 -4.17 -13.93 2.44
CA SER A 171 -3.84 -14.55 3.73
C SER A 171 -3.28 -15.99 3.63
N ILE A 172 -2.68 -16.36 2.50
CA ILE A 172 -2.21 -17.74 2.22
C ILE A 172 -0.75 -17.78 1.74
N THR A 173 -0.10 -18.93 1.91
CA THR A 173 1.18 -19.24 1.27
C THR A 173 1.01 -20.41 0.33
N ASN A 174 1.41 -20.24 -0.93
CA ASN A 174 1.32 -21.27 -1.96
C ASN A 174 2.71 -21.81 -2.32
N ASN A 175 2.74 -23.02 -2.88
CA ASN A 175 3.88 -23.53 -3.63
C ASN A 175 3.51 -23.54 -5.12
N TYR A 176 4.18 -22.71 -5.91
CA TYR A 176 4.02 -22.68 -7.36
C TYR A 176 5.02 -23.63 -8.00
N GLU A 177 4.52 -24.65 -8.69
CA GLU A 177 5.34 -25.63 -9.42
C GLU A 177 5.81 -25.03 -10.76
N ASP A 178 7.06 -25.27 -11.13
CA ASP A 178 7.55 -24.89 -12.48
C ASP A 178 6.86 -25.77 -13.54
N PRO A 179 6.09 -25.19 -14.48
CA PRO A 179 5.38 -25.96 -15.49
C PRO A 179 6.29 -26.82 -16.38
N ASP A 180 7.55 -26.42 -16.56
CA ASP A 180 8.53 -27.17 -17.37
C ASP A 180 9.38 -28.15 -16.54
N GLY A 181 9.33 -28.05 -15.20
CA GLY A 181 10.12 -28.86 -14.27
C GLY A 181 11.64 -28.67 -14.42
N ILE A 182 12.07 -27.51 -14.90
CA ILE A 182 13.47 -27.14 -15.14
C ILE A 182 14.00 -26.31 -13.97
N GLU A 183 13.24 -25.30 -13.55
CA GLU A 183 13.53 -24.38 -12.45
C GLU A 183 12.87 -24.89 -11.15
N PRO A 184 13.36 -24.48 -9.97
CA PRO A 184 12.78 -24.92 -8.70
C PRO A 184 11.38 -24.32 -8.48
N ASP A 185 10.49 -25.12 -7.88
CA ASP A 185 9.23 -24.62 -7.33
C ASP A 185 9.45 -23.42 -6.41
N LYS A 186 8.49 -22.51 -6.40
CA LYS A 186 8.54 -21.29 -5.60
C LYS A 186 7.47 -21.31 -4.52
N VAL A 187 7.91 -21.36 -3.26
CA VAL A 187 7.07 -20.95 -2.13
C VAL A 187 6.89 -19.44 -2.19
N PHE A 188 5.64 -18.99 -2.13
CA PHE A 188 5.27 -17.59 -2.28
C PHE A 188 4.14 -17.23 -1.31
N ALA A 189 4.42 -16.29 -0.41
CA ALA A 189 3.44 -15.79 0.56
C ALA A 189 2.59 -14.65 -0.03
N HIS A 190 1.29 -14.91 -0.16
CA HIS A 190 0.23 -13.94 -0.42
C HIS A 190 -0.45 -13.57 0.89
N VAL A 191 0.25 -12.78 1.71
CA VAL A 191 -0.14 -12.45 3.09
C VAL A 191 -0.36 -10.95 3.31
N GLY A 192 -0.69 -10.22 2.24
CA GLY A 192 -0.83 -8.77 2.25
C GLY A 192 -1.92 -8.28 3.20
N HIS A 193 -3.08 -8.94 3.26
CA HIS A 193 -4.12 -8.56 4.22
C HIS A 193 -3.69 -8.87 5.66
N THR A 194 -3.04 -10.01 5.88
CA THR A 194 -2.45 -10.37 7.18
C THR A 194 -1.46 -9.30 7.65
N ASN A 195 -0.58 -8.83 6.78
CA ASN A 195 0.37 -7.76 7.09
C ASN A 195 -0.34 -6.43 7.42
N VAL A 196 -1.39 -6.08 6.68
CA VAL A 196 -2.16 -4.85 6.93
C VAL A 196 -2.88 -4.90 8.28
N VAL A 197 -3.43 -6.05 8.68
CA VAL A 197 -4.04 -6.21 10.01
C VAL A 197 -2.99 -6.00 11.11
N ALA A 198 -1.82 -6.65 11.02
CA ALA A 198 -0.74 -6.47 11.99
C ALA A 198 -0.20 -5.02 12.04
N MET A 199 -0.08 -4.37 10.87
CA MET A 199 0.24 -2.95 10.76
C MET A 199 -0.83 -2.09 11.45
N THR A 200 -2.12 -2.40 11.27
CA THR A 200 -3.23 -1.65 11.87
C THR A 200 -3.19 -1.69 13.39
N GLU A 201 -2.89 -2.84 13.98
CA GLU A 201 -2.71 -2.98 15.43
C GLU A 201 -1.60 -2.06 15.94
N MET A 202 -0.44 -2.04 15.27
CA MET A 202 0.66 -1.17 15.65
C MET A 202 0.32 0.32 15.45
N LEU A 203 -0.38 0.67 14.38
CA LEU A 203 -0.86 2.05 14.15
C LEU A 203 -1.87 2.47 15.22
N ASN A 204 -2.68 1.55 15.74
CA ASN A 204 -3.56 1.84 16.87
C ASN A 204 -2.77 2.13 18.14
N ASP A 205 -1.71 1.38 18.41
CA ASP A 205 -0.82 1.68 19.54
C ASP A 205 -0.15 3.06 19.40
N MET A 206 0.17 3.47 18.17
CA MET A 206 0.78 4.78 17.88
C MET A 206 -0.21 5.93 18.00
N PHE A 207 -1.43 5.78 17.47
CA PHE A 207 -2.35 6.90 17.23
C PHE A 207 -3.68 6.79 17.98
N GLY A 208 -4.05 5.62 18.49
CA GLY A 208 -5.37 5.34 19.09
C GLY A 208 -5.68 6.15 20.34
N ALA A 209 -4.65 6.66 21.04
CA ALA A 209 -4.83 7.52 22.21
C ALA A 209 -5.42 8.90 21.89
N ALA A 210 -5.24 9.42 20.67
CA ALA A 210 -5.82 10.70 20.27
C ALA A 210 -7.34 10.56 20.04
N PRO A 211 -8.19 11.36 20.72
CA PRO A 211 -9.62 11.09 20.79
C PRO A 211 -10.37 11.35 19.48
N GLU A 212 -9.90 12.29 18.66
CA GLU A 212 -10.54 12.68 17.41
C GLU A 212 -9.48 12.86 16.32
N LYS A 213 -9.61 12.14 15.21
CA LYS A 213 -8.72 12.27 14.05
C LYS A 213 -9.42 11.94 12.74
N LYS A 214 -8.81 12.41 11.65
CA LYS A 214 -9.16 12.02 10.28
C LYS A 214 -8.17 10.99 9.76
N LEU A 215 -8.68 10.09 8.92
CA LEU A 215 -7.89 9.08 8.23
C LEU A 215 -8.07 9.25 6.72
N PHE A 216 -6.98 9.43 5.99
CA PHE A 216 -6.97 9.32 4.54
C PHE A 216 -6.24 8.03 4.15
N VAL A 217 -6.87 7.19 3.34
CA VAL A 217 -6.28 5.98 2.78
C VAL A 217 -6.28 6.12 1.26
N GLY A 218 -5.12 5.99 0.64
CA GLY A 218 -5.01 6.01 -0.81
C GLY A 218 -3.94 5.07 -1.34
N GLY A 219 -3.88 4.95 -2.65
CA GLY A 219 -2.86 4.17 -3.35
C GLY A 219 -3.12 4.13 -4.84
N CYS A 220 -2.11 3.78 -5.64
CA CYS A 220 -2.21 3.65 -7.09
C CYS A 220 -2.16 2.17 -7.53
N SER A 221 -2.93 1.80 -8.55
CA SER A 221 -2.91 0.47 -9.17
C SER A 221 -3.20 -0.64 -8.13
N ALA A 222 -2.28 -1.58 -7.92
CA ALA A 222 -2.36 -2.57 -6.83
C ALA A 222 -2.61 -1.93 -5.45
N GLY A 223 -2.02 -0.76 -5.20
CA GLY A 223 -2.23 0.00 -3.97
C GLY A 223 -3.60 0.66 -3.90
N GLY A 224 -4.21 1.02 -5.04
CA GLY A 224 -5.59 1.48 -5.09
C GLY A 224 -6.57 0.37 -4.71
N ALA A 225 -6.33 -0.84 -5.20
CA ALA A 225 -7.05 -2.05 -4.79
C ALA A 225 -6.82 -2.35 -3.29
N GLY A 226 -5.57 -2.29 -2.84
CA GLY A 226 -5.19 -2.46 -1.43
C GLY A 226 -5.87 -1.49 -0.49
N ALA A 227 -5.93 -0.20 -0.88
CA ALA A 227 -6.59 0.84 -0.13
C ALA A 227 -8.09 0.55 0.06
N ILE A 228 -8.80 0.12 -0.98
CA ILE A 228 -10.24 -0.16 -0.87
C ILE A 228 -10.53 -1.46 -0.11
N VAL A 229 -9.79 -2.56 -0.36
CA VAL A 229 -10.03 -3.84 0.32
C VAL A 229 -9.74 -3.79 1.81
N ASN A 230 -8.77 -2.95 2.22
CA ASN A 230 -8.40 -2.79 3.62
C ASN A 230 -9.07 -1.61 4.33
N TYR A 231 -9.83 -0.76 3.62
CA TYR A 231 -10.37 0.48 4.18
C TYR A 231 -11.18 0.25 5.46
N TYR A 232 -12.07 -0.74 5.48
CA TYR A 232 -12.88 -1.07 6.65
C TYR A 232 -12.02 -1.39 7.88
N PHE A 233 -10.99 -2.21 7.70
CA PHE A 233 -10.12 -2.67 8.78
C PHE A 233 -9.27 -1.53 9.35
N LEU A 234 -8.75 -0.66 8.49
CA LEU A 234 -8.03 0.54 8.91
C LEU A 234 -8.95 1.53 9.62
N ARG A 235 -10.14 1.77 9.02
CA ARG A 235 -11.13 2.74 9.51
C ARG A 235 -11.70 2.37 10.87
N THR A 236 -11.74 1.09 11.20
CA THR A 236 -12.31 0.57 12.46
C THR A 236 -11.26 0.04 13.45
N GLY A 237 -10.06 -0.30 12.98
CA GLY A 237 -8.97 -0.80 13.80
C GLY A 237 -8.11 0.29 14.44
N ILE A 238 -8.16 1.54 13.94
CA ILE A 238 -7.51 2.69 14.56
C ILE A 238 -8.57 3.48 15.34
N ASP A 239 -8.43 3.52 16.66
CA ASP A 239 -9.34 4.21 17.56
C ASP A 239 -9.33 5.73 17.31
N GLY A 240 -10.45 6.40 17.59
CA GLY A 240 -10.60 7.85 17.47
C GLY A 240 -10.76 8.39 16.05
N VAL A 241 -10.81 7.54 15.01
CA VAL A 241 -11.08 8.00 13.64
C VAL A 241 -12.55 8.42 13.52
N GLU A 242 -12.79 9.72 13.38
CA GLU A 242 -14.13 10.28 13.25
C GLU A 242 -14.59 10.37 11.80
N ARG A 243 -13.65 10.62 10.89
CA ARG A 243 -13.93 10.78 9.47
C ARG A 243 -12.83 10.19 8.61
N GLY A 244 -13.23 9.35 7.68
CA GLY A 244 -12.34 8.72 6.73
C GLY A 244 -12.48 9.28 5.31
N TYR A 245 -11.41 9.14 4.56
CA TYR A 245 -11.29 9.49 3.16
C TYR A 245 -10.60 8.32 2.43
N LEU A 246 -11.15 7.90 1.30
CA LEU A 246 -10.56 6.88 0.45
C LEU A 246 -10.31 7.44 -0.94
N LEU A 247 -9.10 7.26 -1.46
CA LEU A 247 -8.79 7.45 -2.87
C LEU A 247 -8.20 6.17 -3.46
N ASN A 248 -9.06 5.39 -4.11
CA ASN A 248 -8.62 4.29 -4.95
C ASN A 248 -8.20 4.84 -6.32
N ASP A 249 -6.89 5.03 -6.52
CA ASP A 249 -6.38 5.47 -7.82
C ASP A 249 -6.09 4.28 -8.73
N SER A 250 -6.96 4.05 -9.72
CA SER A 250 -6.73 3.09 -10.80
C SER A 250 -6.59 1.62 -10.35
N GLY A 251 -7.13 1.26 -9.18
CA GLY A 251 -7.27 -0.12 -8.70
C GLY A 251 -8.72 -0.52 -8.37
N PRO A 252 -9.72 -0.20 -9.20
CA PRO A 252 -11.13 -0.45 -8.86
C PRO A 252 -11.49 -1.93 -8.83
N LEU A 253 -12.39 -2.28 -7.90
CA LEU A 253 -13.09 -3.56 -7.94
C LEU A 253 -14.40 -3.39 -8.70
N TYR A 254 -14.56 -4.10 -9.81
CA TYR A 254 -15.75 -4.00 -10.64
C TYR A 254 -16.78 -5.07 -10.26
N PRO A 255 -18.09 -4.75 -10.24
CA PRO A 255 -19.15 -5.73 -10.08
C PRO A 255 -19.01 -6.90 -11.06
N SER A 256 -19.36 -8.10 -10.61
CA SER A 256 -19.14 -9.35 -11.34
C SER A 256 -20.40 -10.18 -11.60
N GLN A 257 -21.60 -9.64 -11.35
CA GLN A 257 -22.86 -10.41 -11.49
C GLN A 257 -23.41 -10.45 -12.92
N GLU A 258 -23.16 -9.42 -13.74
CA GLU A 258 -23.72 -9.40 -15.10
C GLU A 258 -23.02 -10.44 -16.00
N PRO A 259 -23.73 -11.14 -16.90
CA PRO A 259 -23.11 -12.11 -17.82
C PRO A 259 -22.00 -11.53 -18.71
N THR A 260 -21.96 -10.21 -18.88
CA THR A 260 -20.92 -9.49 -19.63
C THR A 260 -19.72 -9.07 -18.77
N SER A 261 -19.78 -9.28 -17.45
CA SER A 261 -18.73 -8.91 -16.50
C SER A 261 -17.49 -9.76 -16.72
N ARG A 262 -16.36 -9.11 -16.96
CA ARG A 262 -15.07 -9.79 -17.15
C ARG A 262 -14.30 -10.05 -15.86
N SER A 263 -14.70 -9.40 -14.77
CA SER A 263 -14.02 -9.47 -13.47
C SER A 263 -14.30 -10.77 -12.72
N LEU A 264 -15.37 -11.50 -13.06
CA LEU A 264 -15.76 -12.73 -12.36
C LEU A 264 -14.66 -13.79 -12.38
N PHE A 265 -13.96 -13.96 -13.51
CA PHE A 265 -12.87 -14.94 -13.61
C PHE A 265 -11.74 -14.62 -12.65
N LEU A 266 -11.31 -13.36 -12.60
CA LEU A 266 -10.27 -12.94 -11.66
C LEU A 266 -10.75 -13.06 -10.21
N HIS A 267 -11.98 -12.65 -9.91
CA HIS A 267 -12.54 -12.79 -8.56
C HIS A 267 -12.59 -14.25 -8.10
N ASN A 268 -12.90 -15.19 -8.98
CA ASN A 268 -12.90 -16.62 -8.64
C ASN A 268 -11.48 -17.15 -8.45
N GLU A 269 -10.53 -16.71 -9.28
CA GLU A 269 -9.12 -17.12 -9.17
C GLU A 269 -8.52 -16.71 -7.82
N VAL A 270 -8.68 -15.43 -7.46
CA VAL A 270 -8.04 -14.87 -6.25
C VAL A 270 -8.66 -15.39 -4.95
N ARG A 271 -9.88 -15.95 -4.98
CA ARG A 271 -10.44 -16.66 -3.82
C ARG A 271 -9.61 -17.88 -3.45
N SER A 272 -9.16 -18.64 -4.45
CA SER A 272 -8.29 -19.80 -4.20
C SER A 272 -6.85 -19.38 -4.00
N VAL A 273 -6.34 -18.49 -4.85
CA VAL A 273 -4.90 -18.22 -4.92
C VAL A 273 -4.43 -17.26 -3.84
N TRP A 274 -5.27 -16.31 -3.42
CA TRP A 274 -4.94 -15.36 -2.35
C TRP A 274 -5.70 -15.63 -1.06
N ASP A 275 -6.63 -16.59 -1.01
CA ASP A 275 -7.55 -16.77 0.12
C ASP A 275 -8.41 -15.51 0.37
N ALA A 276 -8.87 -14.87 -0.72
CA ALA A 276 -9.70 -13.67 -0.62
C ALA A 276 -11.01 -13.89 0.17
N ASP A 277 -11.48 -15.13 0.27
CA ASP A 277 -12.66 -15.49 1.09
C ASP A 277 -12.45 -15.19 2.58
N SER A 278 -11.24 -15.38 3.11
CA SER A 278 -10.92 -15.05 4.50
C SER A 278 -11.02 -13.55 4.80
N LEU A 279 -10.66 -12.69 3.83
CA LEU A 279 -10.87 -11.25 3.93
C LEU A 279 -12.36 -10.92 3.84
N ILE A 280 -13.06 -11.46 2.84
CA ILE A 280 -14.50 -11.22 2.61
C ILE A 280 -15.33 -11.59 3.84
N ALA A 281 -15.02 -12.72 4.48
CA ALA A 281 -15.72 -13.19 5.68
C ALA A 281 -15.61 -12.24 6.88
N LYS A 282 -14.59 -11.37 6.92
CA LYS A 282 -14.37 -10.38 7.98
C LYS A 282 -14.78 -8.96 7.58
N ALA A 283 -15.12 -8.75 6.32
CA ALA A 283 -15.58 -7.47 5.79
C ALA A 283 -17.05 -7.19 6.19
N PRO A 284 -17.49 -5.92 6.19
CA PRO A 284 -18.90 -5.57 6.40
C PRO A 284 -19.77 -6.17 5.30
N ASP A 285 -21.00 -6.56 5.63
CA ASP A 285 -21.94 -7.21 4.69
C ASP A 285 -21.29 -8.38 3.92
N SER A 286 -20.62 -9.27 4.66
CA SER A 286 -19.84 -10.38 4.11
C SER A 286 -20.67 -11.33 3.24
N GLU A 287 -21.98 -11.45 3.47
CA GLU A 287 -22.90 -12.24 2.64
C GLU A 287 -23.00 -11.61 1.23
N ALA A 288 -23.25 -10.30 1.13
CA ALA A 288 -23.31 -9.62 -0.16
C ALA A 288 -21.97 -9.62 -0.90
N LEU A 289 -20.86 -9.51 -0.17
CA LEU A 289 -19.51 -9.55 -0.75
C LEU A 289 -19.09 -10.96 -1.18
N SER A 290 -19.60 -11.99 -0.52
CA SER A 290 -19.40 -13.38 -0.92
C SER A 290 -20.03 -13.65 -2.28
N ASP A 291 -21.17 -13.03 -2.58
CA ASP A 291 -21.79 -13.12 -3.91
C ASP A 291 -21.14 -12.17 -4.92
N VAL A 292 -20.80 -10.95 -4.50
CA VAL A 292 -20.28 -9.88 -5.38
C VAL A 292 -19.15 -9.13 -4.72
N PHE A 293 -17.93 -9.64 -4.83
CA PHE A 293 -16.78 -8.94 -4.25
C PHE A 293 -16.62 -7.51 -4.80
N GLY A 294 -16.97 -7.30 -6.07
CA GLY A 294 -17.01 -5.98 -6.71
C GLY A 294 -18.07 -5.00 -6.17
N ALA A 295 -18.94 -5.41 -5.24
CA ALA A 295 -19.88 -4.52 -4.57
C ALA A 295 -19.23 -3.76 -3.39
N LEU A 296 -17.95 -4.00 -3.09
CA LEU A 296 -17.27 -3.43 -1.92
C LEU A 296 -17.39 -1.90 -1.83
N SER A 297 -17.22 -1.16 -2.92
CA SER A 297 -17.36 0.31 -2.89
C SER A 297 -18.74 0.75 -2.41
N ARG A 298 -19.80 0.03 -2.80
CA ARG A 298 -21.18 0.29 -2.35
C ARG A 298 -21.30 -0.03 -0.86
N VAL A 299 -20.87 -1.22 -0.44
CA VAL A 299 -20.93 -1.66 0.95
C VAL A 299 -20.20 -0.68 1.88
N LEU A 300 -19.01 -0.23 1.51
CA LEU A 300 -18.26 0.77 2.29
C LEU A 300 -18.99 2.11 2.36
N SER A 301 -19.63 2.55 1.28
CA SER A 301 -20.39 3.80 1.27
C SER A 301 -21.64 3.75 2.16
N GLU A 302 -22.27 2.59 2.28
CA GLU A 302 -23.41 2.35 3.17
C GLU A 302 -22.97 2.23 4.63
N GLN A 303 -21.83 1.56 4.87
CA GLN A 303 -21.23 1.39 6.19
C GLN A 303 -20.72 2.72 6.78
N PHE A 304 -20.14 3.59 5.93
CA PHE A 304 -19.54 4.87 6.34
C PHE A 304 -20.13 6.04 5.55
N PRO A 305 -21.42 6.41 5.77
CA PRO A 305 -22.11 7.41 4.96
C PRO A 305 -21.56 8.85 5.11
N ASN A 306 -20.74 9.10 6.13
CA ASN A 306 -20.10 10.39 6.38
C ASN A 306 -18.66 10.48 5.84
N ASP A 307 -18.10 9.35 5.40
CA ASP A 307 -16.78 9.29 4.81
C ASP A 307 -16.82 9.69 3.33
N CYS A 308 -15.69 10.11 2.79
CA CYS A 308 -15.59 10.51 1.38
C CYS A 308 -14.79 9.46 0.61
N LEU A 309 -15.48 8.63 -0.17
CA LEU A 309 -14.89 7.53 -0.92
C LEU A 309 -14.85 7.87 -2.42
N ALA A 310 -13.66 7.85 -3.02
CA ALA A 310 -13.44 8.14 -4.42
C ALA A 310 -12.68 7.01 -5.12
N SER A 311 -12.94 6.85 -6.41
CA SER A 311 -12.15 5.99 -7.29
C SER A 311 -11.86 6.73 -8.59
N THR A 312 -10.61 6.69 -9.06
CA THR A 312 -10.19 7.25 -10.34
C THR A 312 -9.87 6.13 -11.32
N PHE A 313 -10.11 6.42 -12.61
CA PHE A 313 -9.99 5.45 -13.69
C PHE A 313 -9.36 6.15 -14.89
N PHE A 314 -8.41 5.49 -15.56
CA PHE A 314 -7.98 5.92 -16.88
C PHE A 314 -9.08 5.63 -17.90
N ARG A 315 -9.32 6.58 -18.81
CA ARG A 315 -10.32 6.49 -19.87
C ARG A 315 -9.69 6.09 -21.19
#